data_AF-A0A0D8I732-F1
#
_entry.id   AF-A0A0D8I732-F1
#
_cell.length_a   1.000
_cell.length_b   1.000
_cell.length_c   1.000
_cell.angle_alpha   90.00
_cell.angle_beta   90.00
_cell.angle_gamma   90.00
#
_symmetry.space_group_name_H-M   'P 1'
#
loop_
_entity.id
_entity.type
_entity.pdbx_description
1 polymer ?
#
loop_
_entity_poly.entity_id
_entity_poly.type
_entity_poly.pdbx_seq_one_letter_code
_entity_poly.pdbx_strand_id
1 'polypeptide(L)'
;MPVRTDVYLPPSRRGFRWIARNPGEPRGVGDPNPPRADPSTPRYDAVPTWGLTDVVDTSPAEESRADRMADRVGSLLTIAAVLYGLAVFAELGRYTILVYNQTRLVPQLLLRLSDAAVYFTQLGGLLTAVLAAVAAVCWLLRARRDLYAREKRTDPRSRGEILVGCAVPVLNLVMPPLYLLELVRRDPRGSRLVKIWWGFWAFSGFLLVVNAYWRSRPGLQAMADGVLLSAFIALIAAATAALLLVVIRRIEHKDWRGEPDTATRWVPVPRSVLENAVPASSVPENAVPEKAAAQ
;
A
#
# COMPACT_ATOMS: atom_id res chain seq x y z
N MET A 1 -24.89 -22.54 -45.65
CA MET A 1 -23.93 -21.95 -46.61
C MET A 1 -22.53 -22.08 -46.03
N PRO A 2 -21.52 -22.53 -46.80
CA PRO A 2 -20.15 -22.64 -46.29
C PRO A 2 -19.55 -21.25 -46.05
N VAL A 3 -18.98 -21.03 -44.87
CA VAL A 3 -18.36 -19.77 -44.48
C VAL A 3 -16.99 -19.67 -45.15
N ARG A 4 -16.80 -18.63 -45.97
CA ARG A 4 -15.55 -18.28 -46.62
C ARG A 4 -14.51 -17.83 -45.57
N THR A 5 -13.40 -18.56 -45.46
CA THR A 5 -12.32 -18.35 -44.47
C THR A 5 -11.19 -17.43 -44.96
N ASP A 6 -11.30 -16.92 -46.19
CA ASP A 6 -10.31 -16.10 -46.90
C ASP A 6 -10.32 -14.61 -46.50
N VAL A 7 -11.31 -14.16 -45.72
CA VAL A 7 -11.43 -12.75 -45.31
C VAL A 7 -11.10 -12.57 -43.82
N TYR A 8 -10.11 -11.74 -43.50
CA TYR A 8 -9.80 -11.36 -42.13
C TYR A 8 -10.89 -10.41 -41.59
N LEU A 9 -11.79 -10.91 -40.73
CA LEU A 9 -12.76 -10.07 -40.01
C LEU A 9 -12.17 -9.52 -38.70
N PRO A 10 -12.51 -8.27 -38.28
CA PRO A 10 -12.12 -7.73 -36.98
C PRO A 10 -12.74 -8.52 -35.81
N PRO A 11 -12.09 -8.62 -34.63
CA PRO A 11 -12.55 -9.43 -33.50
C PRO A 11 -13.98 -9.14 -33.02
N SER A 12 -14.45 -7.91 -33.17
CA SER A 12 -15.80 -7.46 -32.77
C SER A 12 -16.92 -7.91 -33.71
N ARG A 13 -16.60 -8.31 -34.95
CA ARG A 13 -17.58 -8.83 -35.94
C ARG A 13 -17.50 -10.34 -36.13
N ARG A 14 -16.50 -10.99 -35.53
CA ARG A 14 -16.47 -12.45 -35.43
C ARG A 14 -17.49 -12.82 -34.36
N GLY A 15 -18.66 -13.30 -34.76
CA GLY A 15 -19.73 -13.71 -33.84
C GLY A 15 -19.32 -14.93 -33.02
N PHE A 16 -18.40 -14.75 -32.07
CA PHE A 16 -17.97 -15.79 -31.15
C PHE A 16 -19.05 -15.96 -30.09
N ARG A 17 -19.88 -16.99 -30.26
CA ARG A 17 -20.78 -17.46 -29.23
C ARG A 17 -20.02 -18.45 -28.37
N TRP A 18 -19.73 -18.06 -27.13
CA TRP A 18 -19.25 -19.02 -26.14
C TRP A 18 -20.37 -19.99 -25.83
N ILE A 19 -20.12 -21.28 -26.09
CA ILE A 19 -21.02 -22.37 -25.79
C ILE A 19 -20.25 -23.30 -24.86
N ALA A 20 -20.64 -23.36 -23.60
CA ALA A 20 -20.17 -24.40 -22.70
C ALA A 20 -20.81 -25.71 -23.17
N ARG A 21 -20.00 -26.66 -23.64
CA ARG A 21 -20.46 -28.00 -24.01
C ARG A 21 -19.93 -29.02 -23.02
N ASN A 22 -20.75 -30.03 -22.76
CA ASN A 22 -20.35 -31.19 -21.98
C ASN A 22 -19.36 -32.03 -22.81
N PRO A 23 -18.24 -32.51 -22.25
CA PRO A 23 -17.24 -33.29 -23.00
C PRO A 23 -17.77 -34.48 -23.81
N GLY A 24 -18.95 -35.01 -23.45
CA GLY A 24 -19.60 -36.13 -24.16
C GLY A 24 -20.61 -35.75 -25.25
N GLU A 25 -20.81 -34.47 -25.55
CA GLU A 25 -21.87 -34.04 -26.48
C GLU A 25 -21.44 -34.18 -27.96
N PRO A 26 -22.19 -34.90 -28.82
CA PRO A 26 -21.81 -35.15 -30.21
C PRO A 26 -21.65 -33.84 -31.02
N ARG A 27 -20.61 -33.74 -31.85
CA ARG A 27 -20.26 -32.47 -32.52
C ARG A 27 -21.07 -32.15 -33.78
N GLY A 28 -22.01 -32.99 -34.20
CA GLY A 28 -22.90 -32.72 -35.33
C GLY A 28 -23.45 -33.98 -35.99
N VAL A 29 -24.32 -33.80 -36.98
CA VAL A 29 -24.90 -34.90 -37.78
C VAL A 29 -23.81 -35.45 -38.70
N GLY A 30 -23.38 -36.68 -38.44
CA GLY A 30 -22.36 -37.39 -39.23
C GLY A 30 -21.01 -37.60 -38.51
N ASP A 31 -20.85 -37.11 -37.28
CA ASP A 31 -19.67 -37.45 -36.49
C ASP A 31 -19.80 -38.90 -36.02
N PRO A 32 -18.86 -39.82 -36.36
CA PRO A 32 -18.86 -41.17 -35.82
C PRO A 32 -18.87 -41.02 -34.30
N ASN A 33 -19.86 -41.63 -33.64
CA ASN A 33 -19.98 -41.59 -32.18
C ASN A 33 -18.58 -41.84 -31.59
N PRO A 34 -17.91 -40.83 -30.99
CA PRO A 34 -16.58 -41.05 -30.48
C PRO A 34 -16.68 -42.21 -29.49
N PRO A 35 -15.79 -43.21 -29.54
CA PRO A 35 -15.86 -44.36 -28.66
C PRO A 35 -16.04 -43.82 -27.24
N ARG A 36 -17.13 -44.27 -26.60
CA ARG A 36 -17.55 -43.83 -25.27
C ARG A 36 -16.31 -43.91 -24.39
N ALA A 37 -15.72 -42.77 -24.07
CA ALA A 37 -14.51 -42.73 -23.28
C ALA A 37 -14.83 -43.46 -21.98
N ASP A 38 -14.10 -44.55 -21.72
CA ASP A 38 -14.27 -45.33 -20.51
C ASP A 38 -14.18 -44.35 -19.31
N PRO A 39 -15.20 -44.28 -18.44
CA PRO A 39 -15.16 -43.40 -17.27
C PRO A 39 -14.10 -43.84 -16.26
N SER A 40 -13.34 -44.91 -16.52
CA SER A 40 -12.17 -45.25 -15.73
C SER A 40 -11.20 -44.07 -15.69
N THR A 41 -10.92 -43.60 -14.47
CA THR A 41 -9.87 -42.61 -14.22
C THR A 41 -8.59 -43.10 -14.90
N PRO A 42 -7.93 -42.29 -15.76
CA PRO A 42 -6.72 -42.69 -16.45
C PRO A 42 -5.71 -43.29 -15.47
N ARG A 43 -5.37 -44.56 -15.65
CA ARG A 43 -4.34 -45.23 -14.84
C ARG A 43 -3.00 -44.87 -15.44
N TYR A 44 -2.26 -44.05 -14.72
CA TYR A 44 -0.87 -43.75 -15.06
C TYR A 44 0.04 -44.69 -14.25
N ASP A 45 0.95 -45.37 -14.94
CA ASP A 45 1.94 -46.25 -14.29
C ASP A 45 2.98 -45.46 -13.48
N ALA A 46 3.05 -44.14 -13.70
CA ALA A 46 3.91 -43.21 -12.98
C ALA A 46 3.16 -41.90 -12.68
N VAL A 47 3.63 -41.17 -11.67
CA VAL A 47 3.06 -39.86 -11.33
C VAL A 47 3.25 -38.90 -12.51
N PRO A 48 2.16 -38.32 -13.07
CA PRO A 48 2.26 -37.42 -14.20
C PRO A 48 3.00 -36.13 -13.83
N THR A 49 4.02 -35.78 -14.62
CA THR A 49 4.85 -34.57 -14.42
C THR A 49 4.37 -33.37 -15.23
N TRP A 50 3.34 -33.52 -16.06
CA TRP A 50 2.80 -32.46 -16.93
C TRP A 50 1.90 -31.44 -16.22
N GLY A 51 1.91 -31.41 -14.89
CA GLY A 51 1.19 -30.40 -14.12
C GLY A 51 1.79 -29.00 -14.30
N LEU A 52 0.97 -27.97 -14.13
CA LEU A 52 1.44 -26.59 -14.04
C LEU A 52 2.21 -26.43 -12.72
N THR A 53 3.51 -26.70 -12.74
CA THR A 53 4.39 -26.44 -11.60
C THR A 53 4.59 -24.94 -11.48
N ASP A 54 3.87 -24.34 -10.53
CA ASP A 54 4.08 -22.95 -10.16
C ASP A 54 5.31 -22.88 -9.25
N VAL A 55 6.49 -22.73 -9.86
CA VAL A 55 7.75 -22.55 -9.12
C VAL A 55 7.75 -21.13 -8.57
N VAL A 56 7.48 -21.01 -7.28
CA VAL A 56 7.69 -19.76 -6.55
C VAL A 56 9.18 -19.61 -6.34
N ASP A 57 9.77 -18.57 -6.92
CA ASP A 57 11.16 -18.24 -6.64
C ASP A 57 11.28 -17.78 -5.18
N THR A 58 11.87 -18.63 -4.35
CA THR A 58 12.16 -18.34 -2.92
C THR A 58 13.59 -17.87 -2.71
N SER A 59 14.33 -17.55 -3.78
CA SER A 59 15.68 -17.03 -3.65
C SER A 59 15.64 -15.73 -2.84
N PRO A 60 16.46 -15.58 -1.79
CA PRO A 60 16.50 -14.35 -1.01
C PRO A 60 16.94 -13.20 -1.92
N ALA A 61 16.00 -12.34 -2.30
CA ALA A 61 16.33 -11.13 -3.04
C ALA A 61 17.11 -10.19 -2.11
N GLU A 62 18.24 -9.66 -2.57
CA GLU A 62 18.99 -8.68 -1.78
C GLU A 62 18.11 -7.46 -1.47
N GLU A 63 17.80 -7.26 -0.19
CA GLU A 63 16.98 -6.14 0.25
C GLU A 63 17.70 -4.80 0.06
N SER A 64 17.18 -3.98 -0.85
CA SER A 64 17.71 -2.63 -1.06
C SER A 64 17.45 -1.72 0.16
N ARG A 65 18.21 -0.64 0.28
CA ARG A 65 17.93 0.42 1.27
C ARG A 65 16.54 1.05 1.05
N ALA A 66 16.13 1.19 -0.21
CA ALA A 66 14.81 1.70 -0.57
C ALA A 66 13.70 0.76 -0.11
N ASP A 67 13.95 -0.54 -0.19
CA ASP A 67 13.04 -1.60 0.25
C ASP A 67 12.80 -1.49 1.78
N ARG A 68 13.87 -1.41 2.58
CA ARG A 68 13.75 -1.18 4.04
C ARG A 68 13.02 0.11 4.41
N MET A 69 13.17 1.15 3.60
CA MET A 69 12.46 2.42 3.82
C MET A 69 10.98 2.29 3.46
N ALA A 70 10.65 1.57 2.39
CA ALA A 70 9.27 1.28 2.01
C ALA A 70 8.52 0.53 3.11
N ASP A 71 9.17 -0.41 3.81
CA ASP A 71 8.55 -1.15 4.93
C ASP A 71 8.17 -0.24 6.12
N ARG A 72 8.89 0.87 6.30
CA ARG A 72 8.61 1.86 7.36
C ARG A 72 7.52 2.85 6.98
N VAL A 73 6.98 2.83 5.76
CA VAL A 73 5.98 3.82 5.33
C VAL A 73 4.76 3.83 6.25
N GLY A 74 4.30 2.64 6.66
CA GLY A 74 3.13 2.50 7.52
C GLY A 74 3.36 3.08 8.92
N SER A 75 4.52 2.79 9.53
CA SER A 75 4.86 3.31 10.86
C SER A 75 5.12 4.81 10.82
N LEU A 76 5.83 5.31 9.82
CA LEU A 76 6.12 6.74 9.66
C LEU A 76 4.85 7.56 9.43
N LEU A 77 3.91 7.10 8.60
CA LEU A 77 2.62 7.77 8.42
C LEU A 77 1.76 7.73 9.69
N THR A 78 1.82 6.63 10.45
CA THR A 78 1.13 6.53 11.74
C THR A 78 1.70 7.53 12.75
N ILE A 79 3.03 7.60 12.88
CA ILE A 79 3.71 8.56 13.75
C ILE A 79 3.39 9.99 13.32
N ALA A 80 3.41 10.29 12.01
CA ALA A 80 3.05 11.61 11.49
C ALA A 80 1.60 11.98 11.85
N ALA A 81 0.65 11.07 11.65
CA ALA A 81 -0.75 11.29 12.01
C ALA A 81 -0.92 11.53 13.52
N VAL A 82 -0.21 10.79 14.37
CA VAL A 82 -0.22 10.97 15.83
C VAL A 82 0.38 12.31 16.23
N LEU A 83 1.53 12.69 15.66
CA LEU A 83 2.20 13.97 15.95
C LEU A 83 1.34 15.17 15.53
N TYR A 84 0.71 15.11 14.35
CA TYR A 84 -0.22 16.15 13.93
C TYR A 84 -1.49 16.17 14.78
N GLY A 85 -2.01 15.00 15.18
CA GLY A 85 -3.11 14.93 16.16
C GLY A 85 -2.73 15.57 17.50
N LEU A 86 -1.52 15.30 18.01
CA LEU A 86 -0.99 15.92 19.22
C LEU A 86 -0.80 17.43 19.05
N ALA A 87 -0.40 17.90 17.85
CA ALA A 87 -0.30 19.32 17.53
C ALA A 87 -1.66 20.02 17.68
N VAL A 88 -2.77 19.39 17.25
CA VAL A 88 -4.13 19.94 17.46
C VAL A 88 -4.38 20.17 18.95
N PHE A 89 -4.11 19.16 19.79
CA PHE A 89 -4.29 19.29 21.24
C PHE A 89 -3.37 20.33 21.87
N ALA A 90 -2.12 20.45 21.39
CA ALA A 90 -1.18 21.45 21.86
C ALA A 90 -1.65 22.88 21.54
N GLU A 91 -2.14 23.12 20.31
CA GLU A 91 -2.69 24.42 19.90
C GLU A 91 -4.00 24.75 20.64
N LEU A 92 -4.88 23.76 20.87
CA LEU A 92 -6.08 23.95 21.70
C LEU A 92 -5.74 24.24 23.17
N GLY A 93 -4.72 23.58 23.72
CA GLY A 93 -4.18 23.87 25.04
C GLY A 93 -3.66 25.29 25.14
N ARG A 94 -2.89 25.74 24.14
CA ARG A 94 -2.41 27.12 24.02
C ARG A 94 -3.56 28.12 23.96
N TYR A 95 -4.58 27.85 23.14
CA TYR A 95 -5.79 28.68 23.06
C TYR A 95 -6.48 28.80 24.42
N THR A 96 -6.65 27.67 25.12
CA THR A 96 -7.27 27.63 26.45
C THR A 96 -6.46 28.45 27.47
N ILE A 97 -5.14 28.33 27.47
CA ILE A 97 -4.26 29.12 28.33
C ILE A 97 -4.42 30.61 28.04
N LEU A 98 -4.48 31.02 26.77
CA LEU A 98 -4.65 32.43 26.39
C LEU A 98 -6.00 33.00 26.87
N VAL A 99 -7.08 32.25 26.71
CA VAL A 99 -8.41 32.64 27.21
C VAL A 99 -8.41 32.74 28.74
N TYR A 100 -7.78 31.77 29.43
CA TYR A 100 -7.71 31.77 30.89
C TYR A 100 -6.83 32.89 31.44
N ASN A 101 -5.72 33.21 30.74
CA ASN A 101 -4.79 34.27 31.08
C ASN A 101 -5.42 35.67 31.03
N GLN A 102 -6.54 35.85 30.32
CA GLN A 102 -7.29 37.11 30.35
C GLN A 102 -7.94 37.39 31.71
N THR A 103 -8.15 36.36 32.53
CA THR A 103 -8.87 36.48 33.82
C THR A 103 -8.01 36.17 35.05
N ARG A 104 -6.87 35.49 34.89
CA ARG A 104 -5.93 35.16 35.98
C ARG A 104 -4.49 35.13 35.50
N LEU A 105 -3.53 35.52 36.34
CA LEU A 105 -2.10 35.38 36.03
C LEU A 105 -1.72 33.89 35.92
N VAL A 106 -1.32 33.45 34.73
CA VAL A 106 -0.86 32.09 34.49
C VAL A 106 0.63 31.95 34.88
N PRO A 107 1.02 30.89 35.61
CA PRO A 107 2.42 30.65 35.95
C PRO A 107 3.29 30.43 34.70
N GLN A 108 4.48 31.05 34.66
CA GLN A 108 5.38 31.04 33.49
C GLN A 108 5.80 29.63 33.05
N LEU A 109 5.83 28.66 33.97
CA LEU A 109 6.17 27.27 33.66
C LEU A 109 5.13 26.63 32.72
N LEU A 110 3.85 26.93 32.91
CA LEU A 110 2.77 26.38 32.08
C LEU A 110 2.84 26.92 30.65
N LEU A 111 3.19 28.21 30.51
CA LEU A 111 3.39 28.84 29.20
C LEU A 111 4.58 28.20 28.46
N ARG A 112 5.70 28.00 29.15
CA ARG A 112 6.91 27.35 28.57
C ARG A 112 6.65 25.90 28.14
N LEU A 113 5.90 25.14 28.94
CA LEU A 113 5.53 23.76 28.59
C LEU A 113 4.62 23.71 27.35
N SER A 114 3.67 24.63 27.23
CA SER A 114 2.80 24.75 26.06
C SER A 114 3.61 25.12 24.80
N ASP A 115 4.51 26.11 24.90
CA ASP A 115 5.40 26.46 23.79
C ASP A 115 6.27 25.26 23.37
N ALA A 116 6.89 24.57 24.33
CA ALA A 116 7.73 23.40 24.05
C ALA A 116 6.94 22.27 23.36
N ALA A 117 5.71 22.01 23.78
CA ALA A 117 4.84 21.00 23.16
C ALA A 117 4.49 21.37 21.71
N VAL A 118 4.18 22.65 21.44
CA VAL A 118 3.91 23.14 20.08
C VAL A 118 5.16 23.03 19.22
N TYR A 119 6.32 23.48 19.71
CA TYR A 119 7.58 23.35 18.96
C TYR A 119 7.94 21.90 18.66
N PHE A 120 7.78 21.00 19.64
CA PHE A 120 8.07 19.58 19.46
C PHE A 120 7.16 18.93 18.42
N THR A 121 5.85 19.19 18.50
CA THR A 121 4.87 18.62 17.55
C THR A 121 5.03 19.18 16.14
N GLN A 122 5.36 20.46 16.01
CA GLN A 122 5.62 21.09 14.71
C GLN A 122 6.91 20.57 14.07
N LEU A 123 8.03 20.60 14.79
CA LEU A 123 9.33 20.16 14.25
C LEU A 123 9.36 18.64 14.04
N GLY A 124 8.88 17.88 15.02
CA GLY A 124 8.75 16.43 14.93
C GLY A 124 7.80 16.01 13.81
N GLY A 125 6.65 16.69 13.68
CA GLY A 125 5.69 16.47 12.60
C GLY A 125 6.30 16.73 11.23
N LEU A 126 7.03 17.85 11.06
CA LEU A 126 7.73 18.18 9.83
C LEU A 126 8.78 17.13 9.45
N LEU A 127 9.68 16.76 10.38
CA LEU A 127 10.72 15.77 10.14
C LEU A 127 10.12 14.40 9.80
N THR A 128 9.09 13.99 10.54
CA THR A 128 8.40 12.73 10.28
C THR A 128 7.67 12.75 8.94
N ALA A 129 7.05 13.86 8.56
CA ALA A 129 6.39 13.98 7.25
C ALA A 129 7.38 13.88 6.09
N VAL A 130 8.58 14.46 6.21
CA VAL A 130 9.65 14.31 5.21
C VAL A 130 10.08 12.85 5.10
N LEU A 131 10.34 12.20 6.23
CA LEU A 131 10.71 10.77 6.25
C LEU A 131 9.59 9.89 5.68
N ALA A 132 8.34 10.18 6.04
CA ALA A 132 7.16 9.47 5.52
C ALA A 132 6.99 9.69 4.01
N ALA A 133 7.26 10.89 3.49
CA ALA A 133 7.22 11.17 2.06
C ALA A 133 8.29 10.37 1.31
N VAL A 134 9.53 10.34 1.80
CA VAL A 134 10.59 9.51 1.20
C VAL A 134 10.20 8.02 1.24
N ALA A 135 9.68 7.55 2.36
CA ALA A 135 9.19 6.17 2.50
C ALA A 135 8.02 5.86 1.55
N ALA A 136 7.09 6.80 1.36
CA ALA A 136 5.99 6.66 0.42
C ALA A 136 6.46 6.59 -1.03
N VAL A 137 7.50 7.34 -1.40
CA VAL A 137 8.11 7.26 -2.74
C VAL A 137 8.83 5.94 -2.94
N CYS A 138 9.63 5.49 -1.96
CA CYS A 138 10.27 4.18 -2.00
C CYS A 138 9.23 3.04 -2.11
N TRP A 139 8.16 3.14 -1.33
CA TRP A 139 7.03 2.22 -1.38
C TRP A 139 6.34 2.24 -2.75
N LEU A 140 6.08 3.42 -3.32
CA LEU A 140 5.44 3.55 -4.63
C LEU A 140 6.28 2.88 -5.73
N LEU A 141 7.61 3.06 -5.69
CA LEU A 141 8.52 2.40 -6.63
C LEU A 141 8.46 0.87 -6.49
N ARG A 142 8.39 0.34 -5.26
CA ARG A 142 8.25 -1.10 -5.02
C ARG A 142 6.88 -1.61 -5.51
N ALA A 143 5.80 -0.96 -5.11
CA ALA A 143 4.43 -1.34 -5.47
C ALA A 143 4.21 -1.36 -7.00
N ARG A 144 4.80 -0.41 -7.74
CA ARG A 144 4.80 -0.43 -9.21
C ARG A 144 5.55 -1.64 -9.76
N ARG A 145 6.78 -1.89 -9.27
CA ARG A 145 7.58 -3.04 -9.71
C ARG A 145 6.81 -4.34 -9.53
N ASP A 146 6.15 -4.52 -8.39
CA ASP A 146 5.37 -5.72 -8.08
C ASP A 146 4.14 -5.86 -8.98
N LEU A 147 3.42 -4.76 -9.22
CA LEU A 147 2.26 -4.74 -10.11
C LEU A 147 2.64 -5.14 -11.55
N TYR A 148 3.69 -4.52 -12.10
CA TYR A 148 4.12 -4.77 -13.48
C TYR A 148 4.76 -6.15 -13.65
N ALA A 149 5.46 -6.65 -12.63
CA ALA A 149 5.96 -8.03 -12.60
C ALA A 149 4.82 -9.05 -12.67
N ARG A 150 3.74 -8.85 -11.88
CA ARG A 150 2.54 -9.70 -11.93
C ARG A 150 1.85 -9.67 -13.28
N GLU A 151 1.84 -8.52 -13.94
CA GLU A 151 1.24 -8.35 -15.28
C GLU A 151 2.15 -8.81 -16.43
N LYS A 152 3.40 -9.24 -16.14
CA LYS A 152 4.43 -9.55 -17.15
C LYS A 152 4.62 -8.42 -18.16
N ARG A 153 4.56 -7.18 -17.69
CA ARG A 153 4.74 -5.96 -18.49
C ARG A 153 5.92 -5.16 -17.96
N THR A 154 6.57 -4.40 -18.84
CA THR A 154 7.59 -3.42 -18.45
C THR A 154 6.91 -2.14 -17.97
N ASP A 155 7.38 -1.55 -16.86
CA ASP A 155 6.89 -0.26 -16.40
C ASP A 155 7.22 0.80 -17.48
N PRO A 156 6.23 1.53 -18.01
CA PRO A 156 6.48 2.59 -18.99
C PRO A 156 7.21 3.81 -18.38
N ARG A 157 7.24 3.95 -17.05
CA ARG A 157 7.86 5.10 -16.36
C ARG A 157 9.22 4.73 -15.79
N SER A 158 10.19 5.61 -15.96
CA SER A 158 11.52 5.43 -15.36
C SER A 158 11.51 5.82 -13.87
N ARG A 159 12.42 5.25 -13.07
CA ARG A 159 12.59 5.62 -11.65
C ARG A 159 12.89 7.11 -11.47
N GLY A 160 13.69 7.68 -12.37
CA GLY A 160 14.04 9.10 -12.35
C GLY A 160 12.83 10.00 -12.59
N GLU A 161 11.95 9.60 -13.50
CA GLU A 161 10.72 10.36 -13.78
C GLU A 161 9.78 10.41 -12.57
N ILE A 162 9.64 9.30 -11.85
CA ILE A 162 8.83 9.25 -10.62
C ILE A 162 9.45 10.15 -9.53
N LEU A 163 10.77 10.09 -9.36
CA LEU A 163 11.48 10.94 -8.39
C LEU A 163 11.32 12.43 -8.73
N VAL A 164 11.49 12.80 -9.99
CA VAL A 164 11.30 14.17 -10.47
C VAL A 164 9.84 14.62 -10.31
N GLY A 165 8.90 13.73 -10.64
CA GLY A 165 7.46 13.97 -10.47
C GLY A 165 7.06 14.28 -9.03
N CYS A 166 7.73 13.67 -8.05
CA CYS A 166 7.51 13.94 -6.63
C CYS A 166 8.36 15.10 -6.07
N ALA A 167 9.54 15.38 -6.63
CA ALA A 167 10.45 16.40 -6.12
C ALA A 167 10.13 17.82 -6.63
N VAL A 168 9.66 17.95 -7.88
CA VAL A 168 9.36 19.25 -8.48
C VAL A 168 8.01 19.75 -7.98
N PRO A 169 7.90 20.91 -7.30
CA PRO A 169 6.66 21.33 -6.62
C PRO A 169 5.40 21.35 -7.49
N VAL A 170 5.51 21.82 -8.73
CA VAL A 170 4.38 21.88 -9.68
C VAL A 170 3.96 20.48 -10.11
N LEU A 171 4.93 19.60 -10.38
CA LEU A 171 4.66 18.20 -10.74
C LEU A 171 4.12 17.42 -9.55
N ASN A 172 4.63 17.69 -8.34
CA ASN A 172 4.23 17.04 -7.10
C ASN A 172 2.74 17.27 -6.78
N LEU A 173 2.14 18.33 -7.35
CA LEU A 173 0.70 18.58 -7.23
C LEU A 173 -0.16 17.55 -7.98
N VAL A 174 0.35 17.01 -9.10
CA VAL A 174 -0.44 16.23 -10.08
C VAL A 174 0.09 14.82 -10.28
N MET A 175 1.40 14.59 -10.20
CA MET A 175 2.03 13.31 -10.51
C MET A 175 1.76 12.23 -9.45
N PRO A 176 1.91 12.49 -8.12
CA PRO A 176 1.61 11.47 -7.10
C PRO A 176 0.21 10.85 -7.19
N PRO A 177 -0.91 11.61 -7.30
CA PRO A 177 -2.23 11.00 -7.42
C PRO A 177 -2.40 10.25 -8.74
N LEU A 178 -1.78 10.69 -9.84
CA LEU A 178 -1.81 9.96 -11.11
C LEU A 178 -1.11 8.61 -10.99
N TYR A 179 0.08 8.58 -10.37
CA TYR A 179 0.77 7.32 -10.12
C TYR A 179 -0.07 6.36 -9.28
N LEU A 180 -0.70 6.85 -8.20
CA LEU A 180 -1.60 6.04 -7.37
C LEU A 180 -2.84 5.58 -8.15
N LEU A 181 -3.42 6.42 -9.01
CA LEU A 181 -4.55 6.03 -9.86
C LEU A 181 -4.19 4.95 -10.88
N GLU A 182 -2.94 4.94 -11.39
CA GLU A 182 -2.44 3.85 -12.24
C GLU A 182 -2.40 2.51 -11.48
N LEU A 183 -1.94 2.51 -10.23
CA LEU A 183 -1.92 1.30 -9.38
C LEU A 183 -3.34 0.76 -9.13
N VAL A 184 -4.30 1.66 -8.98
CA VAL A 184 -5.66 1.33 -8.51
C VAL A 184 -6.67 1.34 -9.66
N ARG A 185 -6.20 1.33 -10.91
CA ARG A 185 -7.05 1.46 -12.11
C ARG A 185 -8.16 0.40 -12.20
N ARG A 186 -7.95 -0.78 -11.63
CA ARG A 186 -8.94 -1.87 -11.60
C ARG A 186 -9.88 -1.84 -10.38
N ASP A 187 -9.61 -1.04 -9.35
CA ASP A 187 -10.47 -0.93 -8.16
C ASP A 187 -11.20 0.44 -8.09
N PRO A 188 -12.51 0.48 -8.37
CA PRO A 188 -13.30 1.71 -8.31
C PRO A 188 -13.29 2.37 -6.93
N ARG A 189 -13.29 1.57 -5.84
CA ARG A 189 -13.31 2.08 -4.47
C ARG A 189 -11.96 2.70 -4.11
N GLY A 190 -10.87 2.07 -4.50
CA GLY A 190 -9.54 2.61 -4.28
C GLY A 190 -9.30 3.88 -5.11
N SER A 191 -9.81 3.96 -6.35
CA SER A 191 -9.73 5.21 -7.14
C SER A 191 -10.44 6.39 -6.46
N ARG A 192 -11.56 6.13 -5.76
CA ARG A 192 -12.28 7.14 -4.98
C ARG A 192 -11.48 7.59 -3.76
N LEU A 193 -10.84 6.65 -3.05
CA LEU A 193 -9.99 6.97 -1.91
C LEU A 193 -8.78 7.83 -2.30
N VAL A 194 -8.13 7.53 -3.42
CA VAL A 194 -7.02 8.35 -3.94
C VAL A 194 -7.48 9.78 -4.26
N LYS A 195 -8.67 9.95 -4.85
CA LYS A 195 -9.25 11.27 -5.12
C LYS A 195 -9.57 12.05 -3.85
N ILE A 196 -10.14 11.38 -2.84
CA ILE A 196 -10.43 11.99 -1.53
C ILE A 196 -9.15 12.43 -0.85
N TRP A 197 -8.15 11.54 -0.79
CA TRP A 197 -6.84 11.84 -0.24
C TRP A 197 -6.21 13.05 -0.93
N TRP A 198 -6.23 13.07 -2.27
CA TRP A 198 -5.69 14.19 -3.04
C TRP A 198 -6.42 15.50 -2.75
N GLY A 199 -7.76 15.46 -2.64
CA GLY A 199 -8.55 16.62 -2.26
C GLY A 199 -8.15 17.18 -0.90
N PHE A 200 -7.96 16.32 0.11
CA PHE A 200 -7.47 16.70 1.44
C PHE A 200 -6.07 17.30 1.39
N TRP A 201 -5.16 16.69 0.62
CA TRP A 201 -3.79 17.17 0.47
C TRP A 201 -3.74 18.55 -0.21
N ALA A 202 -4.48 18.73 -1.32
CA ALA A 202 -4.57 20.01 -2.02
C ALA A 202 -5.22 21.09 -1.14
N PHE A 203 -6.26 20.72 -0.40
CA PHE A 203 -6.92 21.61 0.56
C PHE A 203 -5.98 22.01 1.71
N SER A 204 -5.17 21.08 2.23
CA SER A 204 -4.13 21.35 3.22
C SER A 204 -3.12 22.39 2.73
N GLY A 205 -2.61 22.20 1.50
CA GLY A 205 -1.70 23.15 0.86
C GLY A 205 -2.32 24.53 0.67
N PHE A 206 -3.59 24.58 0.25
CA PHE A 206 -4.34 25.83 0.14
C PHE A 206 -4.48 26.54 1.49
N LEU A 207 -4.86 25.82 2.56
CA LEU A 207 -4.95 26.39 3.91
C LEU A 207 -3.61 26.94 4.40
N LEU A 208 -2.49 26.28 4.06
CA LEU A 208 -1.16 26.75 4.42
C LEU A 208 -0.83 28.10 3.76
N VAL A 209 -1.18 28.26 2.47
CA VAL A 209 -1.01 29.52 1.73
C VAL A 209 -1.91 30.62 2.32
N VAL A 210 -3.18 30.29 2.58
CA VAL A 210 -4.13 31.22 3.22
C VAL A 210 -3.61 31.66 4.58
N ASN A 211 -3.14 30.72 5.41
CA ASN A 211 -2.56 31.02 6.72
C ASN A 211 -1.30 31.90 6.62
N ALA A 212 -0.40 31.64 5.67
CA ALA A 212 0.77 32.48 5.44
C ALA A 212 0.38 33.91 5.02
N TYR A 213 -0.62 34.04 4.16
CA TYR A 213 -1.16 35.35 3.74
C TYR A 213 -1.82 36.10 4.91
N TRP A 214 -2.66 35.42 5.70
CA TRP A 214 -3.32 36.01 6.87
C TRP A 214 -2.33 36.44 7.96
N ARG A 215 -1.31 35.63 8.23
CA ARG A 215 -0.28 35.93 9.23
C ARG A 215 0.59 37.14 8.85
N SER A 216 0.56 37.54 7.57
CA SER A 216 1.23 38.75 7.08
C SER A 216 0.44 40.05 7.35
N ARG A 217 -0.79 39.97 7.87
CA ARG A 217 -1.63 41.14 8.19
C ARG A 217 -1.48 41.54 9.67
N PRO A 218 -1.21 42.82 9.99
CA PRO A 218 -1.15 43.28 11.37
C PRO A 218 -2.57 43.43 11.96
N GLY A 219 -2.86 42.70 13.05
CA GLY A 219 -4.11 42.82 13.81
C GLY A 219 -4.19 41.85 14.99
N LEU A 220 -4.68 42.32 16.14
CA LEU A 220 -4.87 41.49 17.36
C LEU A 220 -5.86 40.34 17.14
N GLN A 221 -6.86 40.54 16.29
CA GLN A 221 -7.85 39.50 15.92
C GLN A 221 -7.23 38.41 15.02
N ALA A 222 -6.28 38.79 14.15
CA ALA A 222 -5.54 37.84 13.32
C ALA A 222 -4.64 36.89 14.14
N MET A 223 -4.22 37.30 15.35
CA MET A 223 -3.41 36.46 16.24
C MET A 223 -4.24 35.37 16.92
N ALA A 224 -5.50 35.66 17.27
CA ALA A 224 -6.43 34.69 17.85
C ALA A 224 -6.94 33.70 16.79
N ASP A 225 -7.32 34.20 15.61
CA ASP A 225 -7.74 33.36 14.47
C ASP A 225 -6.60 32.46 13.98
N GLY A 226 -5.35 32.91 14.12
CA GLY A 226 -4.16 32.14 13.76
C GLY A 226 -3.98 30.83 14.54
N VAL A 227 -4.41 30.76 15.81
CA VAL A 227 -4.29 29.54 16.62
C VAL A 227 -5.32 28.50 16.18
N LEU A 228 -6.58 28.92 16.01
CA LEU A 228 -7.66 28.04 15.54
C LEU A 228 -7.37 27.55 14.12
N LEU A 229 -6.87 28.42 13.25
CA LEU A 229 -6.47 28.05 11.89
C LEU A 229 -5.29 27.07 11.89
N SER A 230 -4.29 27.26 12.76
CA SER A 230 -3.15 26.34 12.90
C SER A 230 -3.59 24.96 13.41
N ALA A 231 -4.50 24.91 14.40
CA ALA A 231 -5.10 23.67 14.87
C ALA A 231 -5.90 22.96 13.75
N PHE A 232 -6.66 23.72 12.95
CA PHE A 232 -7.40 23.17 11.82
C PHE A 232 -6.48 22.63 10.73
N ILE A 233 -5.39 23.33 10.40
CA ILE A 233 -4.36 22.86 9.46
C ILE A 233 -3.72 21.56 9.96
N ALA A 234 -3.36 21.49 11.25
CA ALA A 234 -2.81 20.29 11.85
C ALA A 234 -3.79 19.11 11.78
N LEU A 235 -5.09 19.35 12.00
CA LEU A 235 -6.13 18.33 11.86
C LEU A 235 -6.24 17.80 10.43
N ILE A 236 -6.27 18.69 9.43
CA ILE A 236 -6.30 18.30 8.02
C ILE A 236 -5.01 17.56 7.62
N ALA A 237 -3.85 17.96 8.15
CA ALA A 237 -2.59 17.25 7.93
C ALA A 237 -2.62 15.83 8.52
N ALA A 238 -3.13 15.67 9.75
CA ALA A 238 -3.33 14.36 10.37
C ALA A 238 -4.27 13.48 9.54
N ALA A 239 -5.41 14.03 9.10
CA ALA A 239 -6.36 13.33 8.24
C ALA A 239 -5.73 12.93 6.89
N THR A 240 -4.93 13.80 6.29
CA THR A 240 -4.23 13.52 5.03
C THR A 240 -3.23 12.37 5.18
N ALA A 241 -2.45 12.35 6.27
CA ALA A 241 -1.52 11.26 6.57
C ALA A 241 -2.24 9.93 6.81
N ALA A 242 -3.33 9.96 7.57
CA ALA A 242 -4.17 8.78 7.81
C ALA A 242 -4.84 8.26 6.53
N LEU A 243 -5.33 9.15 5.66
CA LEU A 243 -5.89 8.78 4.37
C LEU A 243 -4.86 8.15 3.45
N LEU A 244 -3.63 8.67 3.41
CA LEU A 244 -2.54 8.05 2.66
C LEU A 244 -2.23 6.64 3.17
N LEU A 245 -2.20 6.46 4.50
CA LEU A 245 -2.02 5.16 5.12
C LEU A 245 -3.13 4.17 4.73
N VAL A 246 -4.39 4.61 4.71
CA VAL A 246 -5.53 3.80 4.26
C VAL A 246 -5.42 3.44 2.78
N VAL A 247 -4.98 4.38 1.94
CA VAL A 247 -4.74 4.13 0.50
C VAL A 247 -3.66 3.06 0.32
N ILE A 248 -2.53 3.19 1.03
CA ILE A 248 -1.42 2.22 0.97
C ILE A 248 -1.87 0.85 1.44
N ARG A 249 -2.50 0.75 2.62
CA ARG A 249 -3.00 -0.54 3.15
C ARG A 249 -3.98 -1.21 2.21
N ARG A 250 -4.86 -0.43 1.57
CA ARG A 250 -5.80 -0.95 0.58
C ARG A 250 -5.09 -1.50 -0.66
N ILE A 251 -4.08 -0.80 -1.16
CA ILE A 251 -3.29 -1.23 -2.32
C ILE A 251 -2.51 -2.51 -2.00
N GLU A 252 -2.00 -2.62 -0.77
CA GLU A 252 -1.31 -3.82 -0.30
C GLU A 252 -2.24 -4.97 0.08
N HIS A 253 -3.57 -4.81 -0.07
CA HIS A 253 -4.56 -5.76 0.44
C HIS A 253 -4.27 -6.14 1.91
N LYS A 254 -4.02 -5.14 2.74
CA LYS A 254 -3.87 -5.30 4.19
C LYS A 254 -5.15 -4.92 4.90
N ASP A 255 -5.51 -5.71 5.90
CA ASP A 255 -6.55 -5.42 6.87
C ASP A 255 -6.31 -4.10 7.59
N TRP A 256 -7.34 -3.60 8.28
CA TRP A 256 -7.25 -2.37 9.08
C TRP A 256 -6.18 -2.44 10.19
N ARG A 257 -5.79 -3.65 10.63
CA ARG A 257 -4.68 -3.89 11.57
C ARG A 257 -3.30 -3.96 10.91
N GLY A 258 -3.22 -4.03 9.58
CA GLY A 258 -1.97 -4.19 8.82
C GLY A 258 -1.60 -5.63 8.49
N GLU A 259 -2.44 -6.60 8.82
CA GLU A 259 -2.28 -8.00 8.41
C GLU A 259 -2.64 -8.19 6.93
N PRO A 260 -1.98 -9.08 6.18
CA PRO A 260 -2.35 -9.35 4.80
C PRO A 260 -3.74 -10.00 4.73
N ASP A 261 -4.71 -9.32 4.10
CA ASP A 261 -6.08 -9.79 3.79
C ASP A 261 -6.09 -10.83 2.65
N THR A 262 -4.92 -11.10 2.05
CA THR A 262 -4.81 -12.11 0.99
C THR A 262 -4.75 -13.50 1.62
N ALA A 263 -5.66 -14.38 1.19
CA ALA A 263 -5.69 -15.79 1.59
C ALA A 263 -4.28 -16.41 1.48
N THR A 264 -3.72 -16.82 2.62
CA THR A 264 -2.47 -17.56 2.70
C THR A 264 -2.51 -18.74 1.75
N ARG A 265 -1.74 -18.67 0.66
CA ARG A 265 -1.63 -19.76 -0.31
C ARG A 265 -0.58 -20.74 0.19
N TRP A 266 -1.04 -21.87 0.72
CA TRP A 266 -0.17 -22.98 1.08
C TRP A 266 0.34 -23.64 -0.20
N VAL A 267 1.63 -23.47 -0.48
CA VAL A 267 2.33 -24.16 -1.58
C VAL A 267 3.20 -25.25 -0.95
N PRO A 268 3.17 -26.50 -1.47
CA PRO A 268 4.09 -27.52 -1.02
C PRO A 268 5.53 -27.10 -1.39
N VAL A 269 6.34 -26.85 -0.37
CA VAL A 269 7.75 -26.50 -0.52
C VAL A 269 8.57 -27.78 -0.44
N PRO A 270 9.56 -28.01 -1.33
CA PRO A 270 10.43 -29.17 -1.25
C PRO A 270 11.20 -29.19 0.08
N ARG A 271 11.39 -30.38 0.67
CA ARG A 271 12.02 -30.54 2.00
C ARG A 271 13.39 -29.87 2.13
N SER A 272 14.16 -29.83 1.05
CA SER A 272 15.47 -29.17 1.00
C SER A 272 15.41 -27.67 1.35
N VAL A 273 14.32 -26.97 1.01
CA VAL A 273 14.14 -25.55 1.34
C VAL A 273 13.75 -25.38 2.82
N LEU A 274 12.99 -26.34 3.38
CA LEU A 274 12.66 -26.34 4.82
C LEU A 274 13.92 -26.57 5.67
N GLU A 275 14.77 -27.50 5.27
CA GLU A 275 16.04 -27.79 5.95
C GLU A 275 17.00 -26.58 5.93
N ASN A 276 17.00 -25.79 4.86
CA ASN A 276 17.81 -24.58 4.74
C ASN A 276 17.22 -23.36 5.50
N ALA A 277 15.90 -23.34 5.72
CA ALA A 277 15.21 -22.22 6.36
C ALA A 277 15.19 -22.30 7.90
N VAL A 278 15.46 -23.48 8.48
CA VAL A 278 15.64 -23.63 9.92
C VAL A 278 17.00 -23.03 10.29
N PRO A 279 17.09 -21.90 11.03
CA PRO A 279 18.36 -21.48 11.60
C PRO A 279 18.86 -22.62 12.50
N ALA A 280 20.15 -22.92 12.43
CA ALA A 280 20.82 -24.04 13.11
C ALA A 280 20.74 -24.04 14.66
N SER A 281 19.80 -23.31 15.28
CA SER A 281 19.64 -23.12 16.72
C SER A 281 18.51 -23.93 17.36
N SER A 282 17.89 -24.89 16.66
CA SER A 282 16.88 -25.76 17.28
C SER A 282 17.07 -27.23 16.91
N VAL A 283 18.27 -27.75 17.11
CA VAL A 283 18.43 -29.18 17.42
C VAL A 283 18.53 -29.27 18.94
N PRO A 284 17.49 -29.77 19.66
CA PRO A 284 17.71 -30.22 21.02
C PRO A 284 18.59 -31.47 20.93
N GLU A 285 19.89 -31.29 21.12
CA GLU A 285 20.79 -32.35 21.54
C GLU A 285 20.27 -32.83 22.90
N ASN A 286 19.46 -33.90 22.91
CA ASN A 286 19.33 -34.90 23.98
C ASN A 286 18.04 -35.74 23.83
N ALA A 287 18.23 -37.06 23.59
CA ALA A 287 17.42 -38.23 23.99
C ALA A 287 17.62 -39.36 22.95
N VAL A 288 18.17 -40.56 23.19
CA VAL A 288 18.41 -41.39 24.39
C VAL A 288 19.48 -42.45 24.02
N PRO A 289 20.39 -42.87 24.93
CA PRO A 289 21.13 -44.13 24.77
C PRO A 289 20.34 -45.28 25.43
N GLU A 290 19.70 -46.14 24.64
CA GLU A 290 19.08 -47.36 25.18
C GLU A 290 19.99 -48.57 24.97
N LYS A 291 20.83 -48.77 26.00
CA LYS A 291 21.32 -50.04 26.57
C LYS A 291 21.46 -51.25 25.65
N ALA A 292 22.70 -51.53 25.27
CA ALA A 292 23.17 -52.90 25.11
C ALA A 292 23.35 -53.54 26.51
N ALA A 293 22.50 -54.50 26.87
CA ALA A 293 22.73 -55.41 27.98
C ALA A 293 22.05 -56.77 27.69
N ALA A 294 22.90 -57.75 27.37
CA ALA A 294 22.78 -59.19 27.65
C ALA A 294 21.38 -59.85 27.59
N GLN A 295 21.15 -60.64 26.54
CA GLN A 295 21.08 -62.12 26.58
C GLN A 295 21.02 -62.69 25.16
#